data_AF-A0A7S1X9Y2-F1
#
_entry.id   AF-A0A7S1X9Y2-F1
#
_cell.length_a   1.000
_cell.length_b   1.000
_cell.length_c   1.000
_cell.angle_alpha   90.00
_cell.angle_beta   90.00
_cell.angle_gamma   90.00
#
_symmetry.space_group_name_H-M   'P 1'
#
loop_
_entity.id
_entity.type
_entity.pdbx_description
1 polymer ?
#
loop_
_entity_poly.entity_id
_entity_poly.type
_entity_poly.pdbx_seq_one_letter_code
_entity_poly.pdbx_strand_id
1 'polypeptide(L)'
;SLLGLRRWSHVLSPDQPLGAALRRRRTTVVVGDAHCRTVFVHAGILPGVLAQQGISSSAVGVQLLGALNRGMAEVLADCNSENCAQQITSPGYVLMGDDGPVWYRGYAMDGEATVCNRLLAVLQTVHAHRMVIGHTVQSNGRLHTRCGGRLHLIDVGMSRAYLGATAGWECTQNSGVVAMYPDERSPVAENFSHESFPFRHQNV
;
A
#
# COMPACT_ATOMS: atom_id res chain seq x y z
N SER A 1 -19.21 -21.11 -2.27
CA SER A 1 -20.02 -21.82 -3.30
C SER A 1 -19.84 -21.13 -4.64
N LEU A 2 -20.03 -21.84 -5.76
CA LEU A 2 -19.99 -21.24 -7.10
C LEU A 2 -21.03 -20.12 -7.26
N LEU A 3 -22.20 -20.27 -6.64
CA LEU A 3 -23.24 -19.23 -6.57
C LEU A 3 -22.72 -17.94 -5.94
N GLY A 4 -21.97 -18.05 -4.83
CA GLY A 4 -21.36 -16.90 -4.15
C GLY A 4 -20.36 -16.17 -5.05
N LEU A 5 -19.50 -16.91 -5.75
CA LEU A 5 -18.52 -16.32 -6.68
C LEU A 5 -19.19 -15.58 -7.84
N ARG A 6 -20.24 -16.16 -8.43
CA ARG A 6 -21.02 -15.49 -9.49
C ARG A 6 -21.67 -14.21 -8.99
N ARG A 7 -22.25 -14.24 -7.79
CA ARG A 7 -22.85 -13.04 -7.17
C ARG A 7 -21.80 -11.94 -6.95
N TRP A 8 -20.62 -12.30 -6.45
CA TRP A 8 -19.51 -11.36 -6.30
C TRP A 8 -19.02 -10.80 -7.64
N SER A 9 -18.79 -11.66 -8.63
CA SER A 9 -18.37 -11.26 -9.97
C SER A 9 -19.36 -10.26 -10.59
N HIS A 10 -20.67 -10.52 -10.47
CA HIS A 10 -21.69 -9.59 -10.93
C HIS A 10 -21.66 -8.27 -10.14
N VAL A 11 -21.74 -8.29 -8.81
CA VAL A 11 -21.77 -7.05 -8.00
C VAL A 11 -20.50 -6.18 -8.17
N LEU A 12 -19.37 -6.80 -8.51
CA LEU A 12 -18.09 -6.13 -8.74
C LEU A 12 -17.83 -5.78 -10.22
N SER A 13 -18.76 -6.07 -11.14
CA SER A 13 -18.60 -5.76 -12.56
C SER A 13 -18.62 -4.24 -12.81
N PRO A 14 -18.02 -3.75 -13.93
CA PRO A 14 -17.86 -2.31 -14.17
C PRO A 14 -19.18 -1.52 -14.22
N ASP A 15 -20.26 -2.17 -14.66
CA ASP A 15 -21.61 -1.61 -14.82
C ASP A 15 -22.40 -1.55 -13.50
N GLN A 16 -21.97 -2.27 -12.45
CA GLN A 16 -22.64 -2.25 -11.16
C GLN A 16 -22.15 -1.11 -10.26
N PRO A 17 -23.00 -0.53 -9.40
CA PRO A 17 -22.62 0.62 -8.57
C PRO A 17 -21.38 0.40 -7.71
N LEU A 18 -21.24 -0.78 -7.08
CA LEU A 18 -20.08 -1.10 -6.26
C LEU A 18 -18.81 -1.27 -7.11
N GLY A 19 -18.88 -2.05 -8.19
CA GLY A 19 -17.76 -2.24 -9.11
C GLY A 19 -17.28 -0.93 -9.76
N ALA A 20 -18.20 -0.07 -10.18
CA ALA A 20 -17.91 1.26 -10.69
C ALA A 20 -17.26 2.16 -9.62
N ALA A 21 -17.73 2.10 -8.37
CA ALA A 21 -17.17 2.88 -7.28
C ALA A 21 -15.75 2.42 -6.89
N LEU A 22 -15.49 1.11 -6.91
CA LEU A 22 -14.17 0.55 -6.60
C LEU A 22 -13.13 0.89 -7.66
N ARG A 23 -13.49 0.88 -8.95
CA ARG A 23 -12.58 1.26 -10.05
C ARG A 23 -12.10 2.72 -10.00
N ARG A 24 -12.78 3.58 -9.24
CA ARG A 24 -12.37 4.98 -9.01
C ARG A 24 -11.45 5.15 -7.78
N ARG A 25 -11.17 4.08 -7.04
CA ARG A 25 -10.31 4.14 -5.84
C ARG A 25 -8.85 4.09 -6.27
N ARG A 26 -8.02 4.83 -5.54
CA ARG A 26 -6.57 4.82 -5.73
C ARG A 26 -5.98 3.58 -5.07
N THR A 27 -5.04 2.93 -5.75
CA THR A 27 -4.24 1.82 -5.21
C THR A 27 -3.21 2.32 -4.20
N THR A 28 -2.71 3.54 -4.39
CA THR A 28 -1.70 4.18 -3.54
C THR A 28 -2.06 5.63 -3.23
N VAL A 29 -1.72 6.11 -2.04
CA VAL A 29 -1.95 7.52 -1.68
C VAL A 29 -0.96 7.98 -0.61
N VAL A 30 -0.51 9.23 -0.69
CA VAL A 30 0.15 9.92 0.43
C VAL A 30 -0.89 10.77 1.15
N VAL A 31 -1.02 10.59 2.46
CA VAL A 31 -1.97 11.32 3.31
C VAL A 31 -1.24 11.87 4.54
N GLY A 32 -1.73 13.00 5.05
CA GLY A 32 -1.19 13.68 6.21
C GLY A 32 -0.07 14.66 5.87
N ASP A 33 0.23 15.51 6.83
CA ASP A 33 1.21 16.58 6.73
C ASP A 33 2.24 16.49 7.87
N ALA A 34 3.34 17.24 7.72
CA ALA A 34 4.47 17.21 8.65
C ALA A 34 4.86 15.76 9.00
N HIS A 35 5.09 15.45 10.28
CA HIS A 35 5.53 14.12 10.69
C HIS A 35 4.50 13.01 10.44
N CYS A 36 3.23 13.31 10.16
CA CYS A 36 2.22 12.28 9.82
C CYS A 36 2.12 11.95 8.33
N ARG A 37 2.92 12.60 7.47
CA ARG A 37 2.92 12.33 6.04
C ARG A 37 3.33 10.89 5.72
N THR A 38 2.37 10.11 5.23
CA THR A 38 2.45 8.64 5.15
C THR A 38 1.96 8.14 3.79
N VAL A 39 2.69 7.22 3.16
CA VAL A 39 2.22 6.51 1.97
C VAL A 39 1.49 5.22 2.36
N PHE A 40 0.29 5.04 1.81
CA PHE A 40 -0.54 3.84 1.98
C PHE A 40 -0.61 3.06 0.67
N VAL A 41 -0.45 1.74 0.78
CA VAL A 41 -0.54 0.78 -0.33
C VAL A 41 -0.91 -0.61 0.23
N HIS A 42 -1.51 -1.48 -0.58
CA HIS A 42 -1.96 -2.80 -0.07
C HIS A 42 -0.80 -3.70 0.37
N ALA A 43 0.20 -3.95 -0.49
CA ALA A 43 1.30 -4.88 -0.22
C ALA A 43 2.67 -4.19 -0.18
N GLY A 44 2.87 -3.14 -0.98
CA GLY A 44 4.13 -2.39 -1.01
C GLY A 44 4.32 -1.65 -2.31
N ILE A 45 5.40 -0.89 -2.43
CA ILE A 45 5.81 -0.30 -3.72
C ILE A 45 7.28 -0.61 -3.88
N LEU A 46 7.68 -1.28 -4.96
CA LEU A 46 9.11 -1.43 -5.25
C LEU A 46 9.65 -0.19 -5.98
N PRO A 47 10.93 0.20 -5.76
CA PRO A 47 11.55 1.29 -6.49
C PRO A 47 11.43 1.15 -8.02
N GLY A 48 11.59 -0.07 -8.55
CA GLY A 48 11.51 -0.36 -9.98
C GLY A 48 10.12 -0.14 -10.59
N VAL A 49 9.05 -0.39 -9.83
CA VAL A 49 7.66 -0.19 -10.29
C VAL A 49 7.38 1.31 -10.53
N LEU A 50 8.00 2.20 -9.75
CA LEU A 50 7.86 3.65 -9.96
C LEU A 50 8.54 4.13 -11.24
N ALA A 51 9.65 3.50 -11.64
CA ALA A 51 10.40 3.87 -12.85
C ALA A 51 9.80 3.28 -14.14
N GLN A 52 9.08 2.16 -14.07
CA GLN A 52 8.60 1.39 -15.23
C GLN A 52 7.30 1.91 -15.88
N GLN A 53 6.66 2.95 -15.36
CA GLN A 53 5.35 3.42 -15.85
C GLN A 53 5.44 4.45 -17.00
N GLY A 54 6.55 4.47 -17.76
CA GLY A 54 6.72 5.41 -18.88
C GLY A 54 6.80 6.89 -18.45
N ILE A 55 7.01 7.13 -17.16
CA ILE A 55 7.10 8.47 -16.60
C ILE A 55 8.52 8.97 -16.83
N SER A 56 8.65 10.14 -17.46
CA SER A 56 9.93 10.82 -17.62
C SER A 56 10.71 10.79 -16.30
N SER A 57 12.02 10.58 -16.37
CA SER A 57 12.98 10.64 -15.25
C SER A 57 12.93 11.94 -14.43
N SER A 58 12.09 12.90 -14.82
CA SER A 58 11.79 14.17 -14.16
C SER A 58 10.58 14.14 -13.22
N ALA A 59 9.74 13.10 -13.22
CA ALA A 59 8.63 13.02 -12.27
C ALA A 59 9.13 12.64 -10.88
N VAL A 60 9.00 13.59 -9.96
CA VAL A 60 9.40 13.44 -8.57
C VAL A 60 8.14 13.56 -7.69
N GLY A 61 8.12 12.86 -6.55
CA GLY A 61 7.06 13.00 -5.57
C GLY A 61 5.78 12.24 -5.91
N VAL A 62 4.64 12.84 -5.54
CA VAL A 62 3.30 12.24 -5.64
C VAL A 62 2.87 11.98 -7.09
N GLN A 63 3.51 12.61 -8.08
CA GLN A 63 3.21 12.40 -9.49
C GLN A 63 3.46 10.96 -9.95
N LEU A 64 4.50 10.32 -9.40
CA LEU A 64 4.81 8.90 -9.67
C LEU A 64 3.69 7.98 -9.17
N LEU A 65 3.17 8.24 -7.97
CA LEU A 65 2.00 7.54 -7.44
C LEU A 65 0.75 7.80 -8.29
N GLY A 66 0.64 9.00 -8.86
CA GLY A 66 -0.40 9.34 -9.82
C GLY A 66 -0.39 8.44 -11.05
N ALA A 67 0.79 8.18 -11.63
CA ALA A 67 0.90 7.28 -12.77
C ALA A 67 0.72 5.80 -12.39
N LEU A 68 1.22 5.35 -11.23
CA LEU A 68 0.90 4.01 -10.71
C LEU A 68 -0.62 3.81 -10.58
N ASN A 69 -1.32 4.80 -10.01
CA ASN A 69 -2.78 4.75 -9.89
C ASN A 69 -3.49 4.76 -11.26
N ARG A 70 -2.97 5.49 -12.27
CA ARG A 70 -3.50 5.45 -13.64
C ARG A 70 -3.28 4.09 -14.29
N GLY A 71 -2.07 3.53 -14.18
CA GLY A 71 -1.77 2.19 -14.66
C GLY A 71 -2.70 1.15 -14.05
N MET A 72 -2.97 1.22 -12.73
CA MET A 72 -3.98 0.32 -12.15
C MET A 72 -5.40 0.60 -12.64
N ALA A 73 -5.78 1.86 -12.86
CA ALA A 73 -7.09 2.16 -13.44
C ALA A 73 -7.23 1.54 -14.86
N GLU A 74 -6.17 1.56 -15.66
CA GLU A 74 -6.11 0.91 -16.98
C GLU A 74 -6.26 -0.61 -16.86
N VAL A 75 -5.49 -1.26 -15.97
CA VAL A 75 -5.66 -2.70 -15.70
C VAL A 75 -7.10 -3.06 -15.31
N LEU A 76 -7.75 -2.25 -14.48
CA LEU A 76 -9.14 -2.48 -14.07
C LEU A 76 -10.18 -2.13 -15.14
N ALA A 77 -9.84 -1.24 -16.08
CA ALA A 77 -10.66 -0.92 -17.25
C ALA A 77 -10.63 -2.06 -18.28
N ASP A 78 -9.46 -2.69 -18.46
CA ASP A 78 -9.29 -3.89 -19.28
C ASP A 78 -10.00 -5.10 -18.67
N CYS A 79 -10.25 -5.09 -17.35
CA CYS A 79 -10.99 -6.14 -16.65
C CYS A 79 -12.52 -6.00 -16.87
N ASN A 80 -12.97 -6.34 -18.08
CA ASN A 80 -14.36 -6.21 -18.54
C ASN A 80 -15.02 -7.54 -18.95
N SER A 81 -14.35 -8.67 -18.76
CA SER A 81 -14.85 -10.02 -19.09
C SER A 81 -15.03 -10.88 -17.84
N GLU A 82 -15.82 -11.95 -17.93
CA GLU A 82 -16.02 -12.90 -16.81
C GLU A 82 -14.71 -13.55 -16.32
N ASN A 83 -13.75 -13.74 -17.24
CA ASN A 83 -12.45 -14.35 -16.95
C ASN A 83 -11.36 -13.32 -16.65
N CYS A 84 -11.72 -12.03 -16.47
CA CYS A 84 -10.71 -10.99 -16.42
C CYS A 84 -9.76 -11.12 -15.24
N ALA A 85 -10.20 -11.68 -14.10
CA ALA A 85 -9.32 -11.98 -12.97
C ALA A 85 -8.14 -12.89 -13.35
N GLN A 86 -8.32 -13.83 -14.27
CA GLN A 86 -7.25 -14.70 -14.78
C GLN A 86 -6.38 -13.99 -15.82
N GLN A 87 -6.98 -13.09 -16.60
CA GLN A 87 -6.28 -12.30 -17.62
C GLN A 87 -5.33 -11.29 -16.99
N ILE A 88 -5.80 -10.52 -16.01
CA ILE A 88 -5.01 -9.47 -15.37
C ILE A 88 -3.92 -10.01 -14.43
N THR A 89 -3.89 -11.32 -14.16
CA THR A 89 -2.79 -11.99 -13.44
C THR A 89 -1.76 -12.61 -14.38
N SER A 90 -1.94 -12.47 -15.71
CA SER A 90 -0.96 -12.95 -16.68
C SER A 90 0.31 -12.09 -16.66
N PRO A 91 1.47 -12.61 -17.11
CA PRO A 91 2.76 -11.91 -17.02
C PRO A 91 2.82 -10.52 -17.69
N GLY A 92 1.88 -10.19 -18.59
CA GLY A 92 1.80 -8.86 -19.21
C GLY A 92 1.34 -7.75 -18.25
N TYR A 93 0.73 -8.09 -17.13
CA TYR A 93 0.19 -7.15 -16.15
C TYR A 93 1.12 -7.01 -14.95
N VAL A 94 2.24 -6.32 -15.12
CA VAL A 94 3.30 -6.19 -14.09
C VAL A 94 2.78 -5.65 -12.76
N LEU A 95 1.82 -4.70 -12.77
CA LEU A 95 1.21 -4.16 -11.55
C LEU A 95 0.39 -5.17 -10.75
N MET A 96 -0.03 -6.27 -11.38
CA MET A 96 -0.77 -7.37 -10.77
C MET A 96 0.10 -8.61 -10.53
N GLY A 97 1.38 -8.57 -10.92
CA GLY A 97 2.34 -9.64 -10.64
C GLY A 97 2.80 -9.64 -9.18
N ASP A 98 3.62 -10.63 -8.83
CA ASP A 98 4.14 -10.81 -7.46
C ASP A 98 4.96 -9.62 -6.95
N ASP A 99 5.60 -8.86 -7.84
CA ASP A 99 6.34 -7.63 -7.52
C ASP A 99 5.45 -6.37 -7.56
N GLY A 100 4.17 -6.53 -7.89
CA GLY A 100 3.19 -5.47 -8.00
C GLY A 100 2.70 -4.97 -6.64
N PRO A 101 2.12 -3.75 -6.58
CA PRO A 101 1.77 -3.09 -5.33
C PRO A 101 0.69 -3.75 -4.49
N VAL A 102 0.00 -4.73 -5.07
CA VAL A 102 -1.08 -5.49 -4.44
C VAL A 102 -0.67 -6.90 -3.99
N TRP A 103 0.48 -7.42 -4.42
CA TRP A 103 0.90 -8.81 -4.11
C TRP A 103 2.28 -8.92 -3.48
N TYR A 104 3.11 -7.88 -3.54
CA TYR A 104 4.49 -7.96 -3.08
C TYR A 104 4.64 -8.23 -1.58
N ARG A 105 5.13 -9.43 -1.24
CA ARG A 105 5.32 -9.89 0.15
C ARG A 105 6.69 -9.58 0.74
N GLY A 106 7.67 -9.19 -0.08
CA GLY A 106 9.05 -9.05 0.39
C GLY A 106 9.23 -7.98 1.48
N TYR A 107 8.38 -6.95 1.53
CA TYR A 107 8.40 -5.99 2.66
C TYR A 107 8.10 -6.63 4.02
N ALA A 108 7.32 -7.70 4.06
CA ALA A 108 7.02 -8.44 5.27
C ALA A 108 8.00 -9.60 5.52
N MET A 109 8.53 -10.20 4.44
CA MET A 109 9.23 -11.50 4.51
C MET A 109 10.74 -11.44 4.28
N ASP A 110 11.25 -10.47 3.51
CA ASP A 110 12.68 -10.39 3.20
C ASP A 110 13.47 -9.87 4.40
N GLY A 111 14.80 -10.05 4.37
CA GLY A 111 15.72 -9.58 5.40
C GLY A 111 15.71 -8.05 5.58
N GLU A 112 15.94 -7.60 6.81
CA GLU A 112 15.79 -6.20 7.23
C GLU A 112 16.57 -5.21 6.37
N ALA A 113 17.87 -5.45 6.12
CA ALA A 113 18.70 -4.54 5.33
C ALA A 113 18.14 -4.32 3.91
N THR A 114 17.69 -5.40 3.26
CA THR A 114 17.10 -5.34 1.91
C THR A 114 15.80 -4.53 1.91
N VAL A 115 14.92 -4.81 2.87
CA VAL A 115 13.64 -4.13 3.03
C VAL A 115 13.85 -2.64 3.28
N CYS A 116 14.76 -2.29 4.19
CA CYS A 116 14.98 -0.89 4.56
C CYS A 116 15.63 -0.09 3.44
N ASN A 117 16.55 -0.67 2.67
CA ASN A 117 17.12 0.01 1.51
C ASN A 117 16.06 0.31 0.45
N ARG A 118 15.20 -0.67 0.12
CA ARG A 118 14.10 -0.50 -0.84
C ARG A 118 13.08 0.53 -0.34
N LEU A 119 12.69 0.42 0.92
CA LEU A 119 11.74 1.33 1.58
C LEU A 119 12.24 2.78 1.51
N LEU A 120 13.49 3.02 1.92
CA LEU A 120 14.05 4.37 1.97
C LEU A 120 14.05 5.03 0.59
N ALA A 121 14.42 4.30 -0.46
CA ALA A 121 14.36 4.82 -1.83
C ALA A 121 12.95 5.27 -2.23
N VAL A 122 11.92 4.50 -1.87
CA VAL A 122 10.52 4.85 -2.15
C VAL A 122 10.09 6.05 -1.33
N LEU A 123 10.38 6.08 -0.03
CA LEU A 123 10.00 7.16 0.87
C LEU A 123 10.63 8.51 0.46
N GLN A 124 11.89 8.48 0.04
CA GLN A 124 12.57 9.66 -0.56
C GLN A 124 11.84 10.14 -1.80
N THR A 125 11.51 9.20 -2.69
CA THR A 125 10.86 9.48 -3.98
C THR A 125 9.47 10.09 -3.83
N VAL A 126 8.64 9.55 -2.93
CA VAL A 126 7.23 9.98 -2.75
C VAL A 126 7.05 11.07 -1.70
N HIS A 127 8.16 11.47 -1.07
CA HIS A 127 8.20 12.44 0.00
C HIS A 127 7.28 12.08 1.18
N ALA A 128 7.49 10.90 1.77
CA ALA A 128 6.76 10.44 2.97
C ALA A 128 7.73 9.96 4.06
N HIS A 129 7.30 10.00 5.32
CA HIS A 129 8.11 9.54 6.44
C HIS A 129 8.10 8.02 6.61
N ARG A 130 6.97 7.40 6.24
CA ARG A 130 6.69 5.98 6.44
C ARG A 130 5.76 5.42 5.38
N MET A 131 5.78 4.09 5.26
CA MET A 131 4.85 3.31 4.45
C MET A 131 3.99 2.43 5.36
N VAL A 132 2.68 2.42 5.14
CA VAL A 132 1.72 1.55 5.82
C VAL A 132 1.17 0.54 4.80
N ILE A 133 1.31 -0.74 5.11
CA ILE A 133 0.91 -1.86 4.25
C ILE A 133 0.12 -2.93 5.01
N GLY A 134 -0.66 -3.71 4.27
CA GLY A 134 -1.30 -4.94 4.75
C GLY A 134 -0.76 -6.17 4.02
N HIS A 135 -1.68 -6.98 3.47
CA HIS A 135 -1.45 -8.11 2.57
C HIS A 135 -0.77 -9.36 3.17
N THR A 136 0.22 -9.15 4.03
CA THR A 136 0.89 -10.24 4.75
C THR A 136 0.47 -10.19 6.21
N VAL A 137 -0.31 -11.20 6.61
CA VAL A 137 -0.85 -11.32 7.97
C VAL A 137 0.29 -11.40 8.99
N GLN A 138 0.23 -10.53 9.99
CA GLN A 138 1.11 -10.56 11.15
C GLN A 138 0.61 -11.64 12.12
N SER A 139 1.40 -12.70 12.31
CA SER A 139 0.98 -13.95 12.96
C SER A 139 0.60 -13.81 14.44
N ASN A 140 1.03 -12.73 15.10
CA ASN A 140 0.67 -12.44 16.49
C ASN A 140 -0.62 -11.60 16.63
N GLY A 141 -1.31 -11.29 15.53
CA GLY A 141 -2.51 -10.46 15.53
C GLY A 141 -2.26 -9.00 15.93
N ARG A 142 -1.01 -8.53 15.83
CA ARG A 142 -0.61 -7.18 16.19
C ARG A 142 0.14 -6.48 15.07
N LEU A 143 0.10 -5.16 15.08
CA LEU A 143 0.91 -4.36 14.16
C LEU A 143 2.38 -4.66 14.37
N HIS A 144 3.13 -4.74 13.28
CA HIS A 144 4.57 -4.87 13.32
C HIS A 144 5.22 -3.70 12.60
N THR A 145 6.37 -3.25 13.11
CA THR A 145 7.16 -2.19 12.51
C THR A 145 8.53 -2.68 12.12
N ARG A 146 9.03 -2.19 10.99
CA ARG A 146 10.38 -2.45 10.49
C ARG A 146 11.08 -1.14 10.16
N CYS A 147 12.38 -1.20 9.93
CA CYS A 147 13.21 -0.08 9.48
C CYS A 147 13.18 1.12 10.42
N GLY A 148 13.31 0.83 11.72
CA GLY A 148 13.24 1.85 12.77
C GLY A 148 11.88 2.53 12.88
N GLY A 149 10.79 1.89 12.43
CA GLY A 149 9.44 2.46 12.45
C GLY A 149 9.04 3.14 11.13
N ARG A 150 9.79 2.97 10.04
CA ARG A 150 9.42 3.57 8.74
C ARG A 150 8.49 2.68 7.91
N LEU A 151 8.33 1.42 8.27
CA LEU A 151 7.39 0.49 7.65
C LEU A 151 6.45 -0.05 8.72
N HIS A 152 5.15 0.05 8.47
CA HIS A 152 4.09 -0.42 9.36
C HIS A 152 3.28 -1.49 8.65
N LEU A 153 3.30 -2.69 9.20
CA LEU A 153 2.54 -3.85 8.75
C LEU A 153 1.26 -3.92 9.61
N ILE A 154 0.12 -3.60 9.00
CA ILE A 154 -1.17 -3.44 9.71
C ILE A 154 -2.18 -4.57 9.45
N ASP A 155 -1.82 -5.56 8.64
CA ASP A 155 -2.69 -6.74 8.45
C ASP A 155 -2.56 -7.69 9.64
N VAL A 156 -3.46 -7.54 10.61
CA VAL A 156 -3.53 -8.37 11.81
C VAL A 156 -4.40 -9.62 11.63
N GLY A 157 -4.87 -9.92 10.42
CA GLY A 157 -5.72 -11.09 10.18
C GLY A 157 -7.15 -10.95 10.73
N MET A 158 -7.82 -9.85 10.37
CA MET A 158 -9.14 -9.45 10.91
C MET A 158 -10.29 -10.43 10.66
N SER A 159 -10.26 -11.15 9.55
CA SER A 159 -11.27 -12.18 9.29
C SER A 159 -11.11 -13.34 10.28
N ARG A 160 -12.24 -13.91 10.72
CA ARG A 160 -12.27 -15.15 11.52
C ARG A 160 -11.63 -16.34 10.83
N ALA A 161 -11.48 -16.29 9.50
CA ALA A 161 -10.76 -17.30 8.72
C ALA A 161 -9.22 -17.24 8.92
N TYR A 162 -8.71 -16.14 9.50
CA TYR A 162 -7.32 -15.98 9.90
C TYR A 162 -7.22 -15.97 11.42
N LEU A 163 -7.04 -14.81 12.04
CA LEU A 163 -6.83 -14.68 13.49
C LEU A 163 -8.06 -14.10 14.20
N GLY A 164 -8.97 -13.44 13.48
CA GLY A 164 -10.09 -12.71 14.08
C GLY A 164 -9.66 -11.48 14.91
N ALA A 165 -8.40 -11.06 14.81
CA ALA A 165 -7.85 -9.94 15.56
C ALA A 165 -8.19 -8.61 14.87
N THR A 166 -8.58 -7.59 15.63
CA THR A 166 -8.89 -6.27 15.07
C THR A 166 -7.85 -5.27 15.50
N ALA A 167 -7.43 -4.42 14.57
CA ALA A 167 -6.54 -3.31 14.86
C ALA A 167 -6.82 -2.13 13.93
N GLY A 168 -6.43 -0.95 14.39
CA GLY A 168 -6.42 0.29 13.62
C GLY A 168 -5.08 0.99 13.75
N TRP A 169 -4.81 1.88 12.81
CA TRP A 169 -3.61 2.70 12.77
C TRP A 169 -4.03 4.16 12.62
N GLU A 170 -3.49 5.03 13.44
CA GLU A 170 -3.76 6.46 13.43
C GLU A 170 -2.45 7.24 13.55
N CYS A 171 -2.35 8.39 12.90
CA CYS A 171 -1.32 9.37 13.18
C CYS A 171 -1.95 10.75 13.33
N THR A 172 -1.69 11.39 14.46
CA THR A 172 -2.08 12.78 14.69
C THR A 172 -0.87 13.65 15.02
N GLN A 173 -1.00 14.96 14.84
CA GLN A 173 0.08 15.88 15.15
C GLN A 173 0.45 15.86 16.64
N ASN A 174 -0.51 15.58 17.53
CA ASN A 174 -0.32 15.60 18.98
C ASN A 174 0.19 14.27 19.54
N SER A 175 -0.33 13.15 19.03
CA SER A 175 -0.05 11.82 19.57
C SER A 175 1.04 11.06 18.81
N GLY A 176 1.45 11.56 17.64
CA GLY A 176 2.22 10.77 16.68
C GLY A 176 1.42 9.53 16.26
N VAL A 177 2.14 8.46 15.95
CA VAL A 177 1.55 7.20 15.49
C VAL A 177 1.04 6.35 16.67
N VAL A 178 -0.20 5.88 16.56
CA VAL A 178 -0.88 5.03 17.54
C VAL A 178 -1.44 3.78 16.86
N ALA A 179 -1.19 2.63 17.46
CA ALA A 179 -1.88 1.38 17.17
C ALA A 179 -3.11 1.27 18.08
N MET A 180 -4.27 1.01 17.50
CA MET A 180 -5.53 0.85 18.22
C MET A 180 -5.95 -0.61 18.18
N TYR A 181 -6.31 -1.17 19.32
CA TYR A 181 -6.86 -2.51 19.50
C TYR A 181 -8.18 -2.40 20.27
N PRO A 182 -9.01 -3.45 20.40
CA PRO A 182 -10.29 -3.38 21.13
C PRO A 182 -10.17 -2.81 22.54
N ASP A 183 -9.11 -3.20 23.26
CA ASP A 183 -8.97 -2.93 24.69
C ASP A 183 -7.85 -1.92 25.00
N GLU A 184 -7.08 -1.48 23.99
CA GLU A 184 -5.93 -0.60 24.22
C GLU A 184 -5.58 0.29 23.03
N ARG A 185 -4.89 1.39 23.34
CA ARG A 185 -4.20 2.24 22.38
C ARG A 185 -2.74 2.33 22.78
N SER A 186 -1.83 1.96 21.89
CA SER A 186 -0.39 1.93 22.17
C SER A 186 0.35 2.83 21.19
N PRO A 187 1.21 3.75 21.66
CA PRO A 187 2.12 4.47 20.78
C PRO A 187 2.97 3.50 19.97
N VAL A 188 3.20 3.80 18.70
CA VAL A 188 4.11 3.04 17.84
C VAL A 188 5.46 3.74 17.85
N ALA A 189 6.51 3.01 18.23
CA ALA A 189 7.85 3.57 18.31
C ALA A 189 8.40 3.89 16.90
N GLU A 190 8.85 5.12 16.73
CA GLU A 190 9.54 5.59 15.53
C GLU A 190 10.94 6.08 15.92
N ASN A 191 11.95 5.28 15.61
CA ASN A 191 13.35 5.53 15.96
C ASN A 191 14.06 6.27 14.83
N PHE A 192 13.44 7.33 14.31
CA PHE A 192 14.02 8.18 13.29
C PHE A 192 13.57 9.64 13.47
N SER A 193 14.42 10.59 13.05
CA SER A 193 14.01 11.98 13.04
C SER A 193 13.08 12.26 11.85
N HIS A 194 11.95 12.92 12.15
CA HIS A 194 11.04 13.45 11.13
C HIS A 194 11.66 14.65 10.40
N GLU A 195 12.65 15.32 11.00
CA GLU A 195 13.36 16.47 10.44
C GLU A 195 14.52 16.06 9.51
N SER A 196 15.12 14.87 9.71
CA SER A 196 16.26 14.41 8.91
C SER A 196 15.91 13.95 7.49
N PHE A 197 14.62 14.02 7.14
CA PHE A 197 14.15 14.06 5.75
C PHE A 197 13.66 15.47 5.43
N PRO A 198 14.54 16.47 5.28
CA PRO A 198 14.12 17.68 4.61
C PRO A 198 13.85 17.23 3.18
N PHE A 199 12.59 17.27 2.75
CA PHE A 199 12.29 17.43 1.35
C PHE A 199 13.04 18.69 0.95
N ARG A 200 14.28 18.53 0.46
CA ARG A 200 15.00 19.66 -0.08
C ARG A 200 14.06 20.18 -1.14
N HIS A 201 13.48 21.35 -0.90
CA HIS A 201 12.96 22.20 -1.95
C HIS A 201 14.13 22.42 -2.89
N GLN A 202 14.34 21.49 -3.82
CA GLN A 202 15.04 21.78 -5.04
C GLN A 202 14.06 22.64 -5.79
N ASN A 203 14.21 23.96 -5.61
CA ASN A 203 13.70 24.94 -6.54
C ASN A 203 14.21 24.51 -7.91
N VAL A 204 13.29 23.99 -8.73
CA VAL A 204 13.42 23.96 -10.18
C VAL A 204 12.55 25.09 -10.70
#